data_AF-A0A4U6BQA2-F1
#
_entry.id   AF-A0A4U6BQA2-F1
#
_cell.length_a   1.000
_cell.length_b   1.000
_cell.length_c   1.000
_cell.angle_alpha   90.00
_cell.angle_beta   90.00
_cell.angle_gamma   90.00
#
_symmetry.space_group_name_H-M   'P 1'
#
loop_
_entity.id
_entity.type
_entity.pdbx_description
1 polymer ?
#
loop_
_entity_poly.entity_id
_entity_poly.type
_entity_poly.pdbx_seq_one_letter_code
_entity_poly.pdbx_strand_id
1 'polypeptide(L)'
;MKLLQASVMVVALLGATQSFAKVEQCRFIGSKPDREACYDRQAKALAAKKAEAAAKPTTTDPIERMKQDDEALSLRLKNICRGC
;
A
#
# COMPACT_ATOMS: atom_id res chain seq x y z
N MET A 1 -16.01 38.26 20.79
CA MET A 1 -16.53 36.93 20.37
C MET A 1 -15.89 36.37 19.09
N LYS A 2 -15.51 37.18 18.09
CA LYS A 2 -14.81 36.71 16.87
C LYS A 2 -13.45 36.03 17.13
N LEU A 3 -12.68 36.52 18.12
CA LEU A 3 -11.37 35.95 18.46
C LEU A 3 -11.46 34.54 19.07
N LEU A 4 -12.54 34.24 19.79
CA LEU A 4 -12.82 32.92 20.35
C LEU A 4 -13.22 31.91 19.26
N GLN A 5 -13.90 32.36 18.19
CA GLN A 5 -14.23 31.49 17.06
C GLN A 5 -12.99 31.17 16.22
N ALA A 6 -12.08 32.14 16.07
CA ALA A 6 -10.81 31.93 15.39
C ALA A 6 -9.92 30.91 16.12
N SER A 7 -9.86 30.96 17.47
CA SER A 7 -9.04 30.03 18.25
C SER A 7 -9.57 28.59 18.19
N VAL A 8 -10.89 28.40 18.23
CA VAL A 8 -11.51 27.07 18.12
C VAL A 8 -11.26 26.43 16.76
N MET A 9 -11.30 27.22 15.67
CA MET A 9 -11.00 26.72 14.32
C MET A 9 -9.54 26.30 14.16
N VAL A 10 -8.60 27.05 14.75
CA VAL A 10 -7.16 26.70 14.70
C VAL A 10 -6.87 25.41 15.48
N VAL A 11 -7.52 25.20 16.63
CA VAL A 11 -7.38 23.96 17.41
C VAL A 11 -7.97 22.76 16.66
N ALA A 12 -9.09 22.93 15.96
CA ALA A 12 -9.69 21.86 15.15
C ALA A 12 -8.80 21.45 13.96
N LEU A 13 -8.09 22.40 13.34
CA LEU A 13 -7.13 22.14 12.26
C LEU A 13 -5.86 21.41 12.73
N LEU A 14 -5.42 21.66 13.97
CA LEU A 14 -4.27 20.97 14.58
C LEU A 14 -4.60 19.54 15.04
N GLY A 15 -5.87 19.25 15.35
CA GLY A 15 -6.34 17.90 15.71
C GLY A 15 -6.49 16.94 14.52
N ALA A 16 -6.46 17.47 13.29
CA ALA A 16 -6.46 16.67 12.06
C ALA A 16 -5.04 16.19 11.73
N THR A 17 -4.36 15.52 12.67
CA THR A 17 -3.15 14.78 12.32
C THR A 17 -3.57 13.67 11.38
N GLN A 18 -3.16 13.84 10.13
CA GLN A 18 -3.46 12.95 9.03
C GLN A 18 -3.10 11.52 9.44
N SER A 19 -4.11 10.67 9.61
CA SER A 19 -3.96 9.22 9.66
C SER A 19 -3.60 8.73 8.25
N PHE A 20 -2.44 9.17 7.75
CA PHE A 20 -1.81 8.48 6.66
C PHE A 20 -1.54 7.07 7.15
N ALA A 21 -1.99 6.09 6.37
CA ALA A 21 -1.46 4.74 6.36
C ALA A 21 0.03 4.78 5.96
N LYS A 22 0.83 5.45 6.77
CA LYS A 22 2.27 5.58 6.64
C LYS A 22 2.80 4.33 7.29
N VAL A 23 3.21 3.38 6.46
CA VAL A 23 4.00 2.22 6.88
C VAL A 23 5.03 2.75 7.88
N GLU A 24 4.93 2.36 9.15
CA GLU A 24 5.87 2.82 10.19
C GLU A 24 7.27 2.49 9.67
N GLN A 25 8.07 3.50 9.38
CA GLN A 25 9.41 3.30 8.86
C GLN A 25 10.32 2.91 10.04
N CYS A 26 10.17 1.66 10.53
CA CYS A 26 10.88 1.14 11.71
C CYS A 26 12.41 1.28 11.59
N ARG A 27 12.95 1.44 10.36
CA ARG A 27 14.37 1.69 10.10
C ARG A 27 14.89 2.98 10.73
N PHE A 28 14.06 4.01 10.89
CA PHE A 28 14.50 5.30 11.45
C PHE A 28 14.45 5.35 12.99
N ILE A 29 13.99 4.28 13.64
CA ILE A 29 13.96 4.20 15.10
C ILE A 29 15.38 3.93 15.61
N GLY A 30 15.93 4.88 16.36
CA GLY A 30 17.30 4.81 16.89
C GLY A 30 17.48 3.76 18.00
N SER A 31 16.47 3.58 18.84
CA SER A 31 16.45 2.58 19.92
C SER A 31 16.16 1.18 19.38
N LYS A 32 17.00 0.20 19.75
CA LYS A 32 16.80 -1.22 19.42
C LYS A 32 15.45 -1.79 19.92
N PRO A 33 15.05 -1.62 21.19
CA PRO A 33 13.81 -2.25 21.68
C PRO A 33 12.56 -1.69 20.97
N ASP A 34 12.53 -0.39 20.70
CA ASP A 34 11.41 0.23 20.00
C ASP A 34 11.36 -0.18 18.52
N ARG A 35 12.52 -0.43 17.91
CA ARG A 35 12.63 -0.94 16.55
C ARG A 35 12.08 -2.35 16.43
N GLU A 36 12.43 -3.23 17.37
CA GLU A 36 11.93 -4.61 17.42
C GLU A 36 10.42 -4.64 17.62
N ALA A 37 9.91 -3.86 18.59
CA ALA A 37 8.47 -3.73 18.82
C ALA A 37 7.71 -3.19 17.59
N CYS A 38 8.32 -2.28 16.82
CA CYS A 38 7.76 -1.77 15.57
C CYS A 38 7.66 -2.85 14.50
N TYR A 39 8.70 -3.68 14.34
CA TYR A 39 8.68 -4.81 13.40
C TYR A 39 7.64 -5.86 13.78
N ASP A 40 7.47 -6.15 15.07
CA ASP A 40 6.45 -7.10 15.53
C ASP A 40 5.03 -6.64 15.19
N ARG A 41 4.75 -5.34 15.33
CA ARG A 41 3.47 -4.76 14.92
C ARG A 41 3.25 -4.87 13.41
N GLN A 42 4.27 -4.58 12.61
CA GLN A 42 4.18 -4.73 11.15
C GLN A 42 3.98 -6.20 10.74
N ALA A 43 4.67 -7.15 11.38
CA ALA A 43 4.51 -8.56 11.11
C ALA A 43 3.08 -9.04 11.40
N LYS A 44 2.50 -8.60 12.53
CA LYS A 44 1.10 -8.90 12.88
C LYS A 44 0.11 -8.30 11.88
N ALA A 45 0.32 -7.06 11.46
CA ALA A 45 -0.51 -6.40 10.46
C ALA A 45 -0.42 -7.11 9.09
N LEU A 46 0.79 -7.53 8.68
CA LEU A 46 1.00 -8.28 7.45
C LEU A 46 0.32 -9.65 7.51
N ALA A 47 0.38 -10.34 8.65
CA ALA A 47 -0.30 -11.62 8.83
C ALA A 47 -1.83 -11.48 8.68
N ALA A 48 -2.42 -10.43 9.27
CA ALA A 48 -3.84 -10.12 9.09
C ALA A 48 -4.19 -9.85 7.62
N LYS A 49 -3.36 -9.05 6.90
CA LYS A 49 -3.57 -8.77 5.48
C LYS A 49 -3.46 -10.02 4.60
N LYS A 50 -2.55 -10.93 4.91
CA LYS A 50 -2.43 -12.23 4.21
C LYS A 50 -3.65 -13.11 4.44
N ALA A 51 -4.18 -13.14 5.67
CA ALA A 51 -5.41 -13.87 5.97
C ALA A 51 -6.62 -13.29 5.21
N GLU A 52 -6.74 -11.95 5.15
CA GLU A 52 -7.76 -11.26 4.34
C GLU A 52 -7.60 -11.55 2.84
N ALA A 53 -6.37 -11.60 2.33
CA ALA A 53 -6.08 -11.91 0.93
C ALA A 53 -6.38 -13.38 0.57
N ALA A 54 -6.13 -14.32 1.48
CA ALA A 54 -6.46 -15.73 1.31
C ALA A 54 -7.98 -15.99 1.34
N ALA A 55 -8.75 -15.14 2.03
CA ALA A 55 -10.21 -15.21 2.05
C ALA A 55 -10.88 -14.64 0.78
N LYS A 56 -10.14 -13.87 -0.03
CA LYS A 56 -10.63 -13.40 -1.33
C LYS A 56 -10.48 -14.51 -2.37
N PRO A 57 -11.52 -14.79 -3.17
CA PRO A 57 -11.38 -15.71 -4.29
C PRO A 57 -10.28 -15.16 -5.22
N THR A 58 -9.24 -15.95 -5.46
CA THR A 58 -8.15 -15.63 -6.37
C THR A 58 -8.72 -15.43 -7.77
N THR A 59 -8.95 -14.18 -8.16
CA THR A 59 -9.37 -13.81 -9.51
C THR A 59 -8.17 -13.94 -10.44
N THR A 60 -7.90 -15.17 -10.86
CA THR A 60 -6.82 -15.55 -11.78
C THR A 60 -5.41 -15.31 -11.22
N ASP A 61 -4.52 -16.30 -11.36
CA ASP A 61 -3.11 -16.14 -11.03
C ASP A 61 -2.52 -14.97 -11.86
N PRO A 62 -1.89 -13.95 -11.24
CA PRO A 62 -1.23 -12.87 -11.95
C PRO A 62 -0.25 -13.34 -13.03
N ILE A 63 0.44 -14.45 -12.79
CA ILE A 63 1.39 -15.02 -13.76
C ILE A 63 0.65 -15.56 -14.99
N GLU A 64 -0.50 -16.19 -14.77
CA GLU A 64 -1.32 -16.71 -15.87
C GLU A 64 -1.95 -15.57 -16.68
N ARG A 65 -2.32 -14.46 -16.04
CA ARG A 65 -2.74 -13.23 -16.73
C ARG A 65 -1.65 -12.67 -17.63
N MET A 66 -0.41 -12.57 -17.13
CA MET A 66 0.71 -12.07 -17.92
C MET A 66 0.97 -12.92 -19.17
N LYS A 67 0.89 -14.25 -19.07
CA LYS A 67 1.04 -15.15 -20.23
C LYS A 67 -0.04 -14.92 -21.29
N GLN A 68 -1.29 -14.76 -20.86
CA GLN A 68 -2.41 -14.49 -21.77
C GLN A 68 -2.22 -13.15 -22.49
N ASP A 69 -1.76 -12.12 -21.78
CA ASP A 69 -1.49 -10.80 -22.35
C ASP A 69 -0.33 -10.85 -23.35
N ASP A 70 0.75 -11.58 -23.04
CA ASP A 70 1.89 -11.79 -23.95
C ASP A 70 1.49 -12.56 -25.21
N GLU A 71 0.67 -13.61 -25.08
CA GLU A 71 0.15 -14.35 -26.22
C GLU A 71 -0.72 -13.45 -27.11
N ALA A 72 -1.64 -12.68 -26.52
CA ALA A 72 -2.47 -11.73 -27.24
C ALA A 72 -1.63 -10.64 -27.94
N LEU A 73 -0.58 -10.15 -27.28
CA LEU A 73 0.35 -9.20 -27.87
C LEU A 73 1.10 -9.82 -29.05
N SER A 74 1.60 -11.05 -28.89
CA SER A 74 2.30 -11.77 -29.96
C SER A 74 1.43 -11.91 -31.21
N LEU A 75 0.14 -12.26 -31.04
CA LEU A 75 -0.82 -12.37 -32.13
C LEU A 75 -1.06 -11.03 -32.84
N ARG A 76 -1.15 -9.93 -32.09
CA ARG A 76 -1.26 -8.57 -32.66
C ARG A 76 0.00 -8.16 -33.43
N LEU A 77 1.17 -8.58 -32.95
CA LEU A 77 2.46 -8.25 -33.54
C LEU A 77 2.79 -9.11 -34.78
N LYS A 78 2.12 -10.24 -35.00
CA LYS A 78 2.36 -11.13 -36.15
C LYS A 78 2.22 -10.44 -37.51
N ASN A 79 1.43 -9.37 -37.60
CA ASN A 79 1.21 -8.62 -38.84
C ASN A 79 2.17 -7.44 -39.03
N ILE A 80 3.16 -7.26 -38.13
CA ILE A 80 4.18 -6.21 -38.24
C ILE A 80 5.44 -6.83 -38.81
N CYS A 81 5.95 -6.28 -39.92
CA CYS A 81 7.25 -6.65 -40.46
C CYS A 81 8.34 -6.26 -39.46
N ARG A 82 9.04 -7.24 -38.89
CA ARG A 82 10.09 -7.02 -37.87
C ARG A 82 11.49 -6.90 -38.44
N GLY A 83 11.63 -6.92 -39.78
CA GLY A 83 12.91 -6.83 -40.48
C GLY A 83 13.80 -8.02 -40.11
N CYS A 84 13.69 -9.09 -40.89
CA CYS A 84 14.69 -10.16 -40.91
C CYS A 84 15.84 -9.81 -41.85
#